data_AF-A0A2B7X1B6-F1
#
_entry.id   AF-A0A2B7X1B6-F1
#
_cell.length_a   1.000
_cell.length_b   1.000
_cell.length_c   1.000
_cell.angle_alpha   90.00
_cell.angle_beta   90.00
_cell.angle_gamma   90.00
#
_symmetry.space_group_name_H-M   'P 1'
#
loop_
_entity.id
_entity.type
_entity.pdbx_description
1 polymer ?
#
loop_
_entity_poly.entity_id
_entity_poly.type
_entity_poly.pdbx_seq_one_letter_code
_entity_poly.pdbx_strand_id
1 'polypeptide(L)'
;MSNLSSLESEFPYSLTISLPLPTNRLASAALRTLQVDAELSPLVRRTFRLTLPQQPPPLSPPLPSISNPTSSSTPNSTDTQPQSHSHQPPTGQGSAIPTSNGTVEEAVGEAEGEVGDREEELTVLQTEYRATTNRMLRVAVNGFMESLGVVLGVMEELDVDVLVGDSI
;
A
#
# COMPACT_ATOMS: atom_id res chain seq x y z
N MET A 1 11.44 13.90 -13.35
CA MET A 1 11.24 13.08 -12.13
C MET A 1 10.50 13.88 -11.03
N SER A 2 9.31 14.41 -11.31
CA SER A 2 8.59 15.34 -10.41
C SER A 2 7.09 15.03 -10.20
N ASN A 3 6.56 13.90 -10.69
CA ASN A 3 5.13 13.59 -10.60
C ASN A 3 4.71 12.82 -9.34
N LEU A 4 5.65 12.25 -8.57
CA LEU A 4 5.30 11.47 -7.36
C LEU A 4 4.88 12.38 -6.20
N SER A 5 5.59 13.50 -6.01
CA SER A 5 5.31 14.48 -4.94
C SER A 5 3.97 15.19 -5.10
N SER A 6 3.51 15.42 -6.34
CA SER A 6 2.21 16.06 -6.58
C SER A 6 1.05 15.15 -6.17
N LEU A 7 1.16 13.86 -6.47
CA LEU A 7 0.13 12.87 -6.10
C LEU A 7 0.12 12.58 -4.59
N GLU A 8 1.29 12.61 -3.95
CA GLU A 8 1.40 12.56 -2.49
C GLU A 8 0.77 13.77 -1.82
N SER A 9 0.87 14.95 -2.42
CA SER A 9 0.23 16.16 -1.89
C SER A 9 -1.28 16.23 -2.17
N GLU A 10 -1.75 15.72 -3.31
CA GLU A 10 -3.15 15.77 -3.71
C GLU A 10 -4.00 14.71 -3.00
N PHE A 11 -3.42 13.53 -2.75
CA PHE A 11 -4.07 12.44 -2.04
C PHE A 11 -3.24 12.04 -0.81
N PRO A 12 -3.22 12.88 0.25
CA PRO A 12 -2.30 12.73 1.38
C PRO A 12 -2.64 11.57 2.31
N TYR A 13 -3.84 10.98 2.17
CA TYR A 13 -4.26 9.85 2.99
C TYR A 13 -4.16 8.57 2.19
N SER A 14 -3.46 7.57 2.71
CA SER A 14 -3.29 6.27 2.06
C SER A 14 -3.66 5.09 2.95
N LEU A 15 -4.12 4.00 2.34
CA LEU A 15 -4.36 2.72 2.99
C LEU A 15 -3.96 1.59 2.05
N THR A 16 -3.22 0.61 2.56
CA THR A 16 -2.87 -0.60 1.80
C THR A 16 -3.52 -1.80 2.48
N ILE A 17 -4.27 -2.56 1.71
CA ILE A 17 -4.90 -3.81 2.13
C ILE A 17 -4.16 -4.95 1.44
N SER A 18 -3.69 -5.92 2.23
CA SER A 18 -3.01 -7.12 1.73
C SER A 18 -3.85 -8.34 2.10
N LEU A 19 -4.33 -9.06 1.08
CA LEU A 19 -5.16 -10.24 1.24
C LEU A 19 -4.42 -11.46 0.67
N PRO A 20 -3.88 -12.35 1.52
CA PRO A 20 -3.32 -13.61 1.06
C PRO A 20 -4.44 -14.54 0.59
N LEU A 21 -4.27 -15.12 -0.59
CA LEU A 21 -5.20 -16.09 -1.18
C LEU A 21 -4.50 -17.44 -1.37
N PRO A 22 -5.21 -18.58 -1.20
CA PRO A 22 -4.64 -19.92 -1.29
C PRO A 22 -3.77 -20.22 -2.52
N THR A 23 -4.13 -19.68 -3.69
CA THR A 23 -3.47 -19.96 -4.97
C THR A 23 -3.31 -18.69 -5.80
N ASN A 24 -2.31 -18.65 -6.70
CA ASN A 24 -2.20 -17.55 -7.66
C ASN A 24 -3.42 -17.48 -8.58
N ARG A 25 -4.00 -18.62 -8.98
CA ARG A 25 -5.22 -18.63 -9.81
C ARG A 25 -6.34 -17.83 -9.14
N LEU A 26 -6.56 -18.05 -7.84
CA LEU A 26 -7.57 -17.33 -7.07
C LEU A 26 -7.21 -15.84 -6.94
N ALA A 27 -5.94 -15.52 -6.70
CA ALA A 27 -5.45 -14.14 -6.62
C ALA A 27 -5.62 -13.37 -7.94
N SER A 28 -5.21 -13.98 -9.04
CA SER A 28 -5.34 -13.46 -10.40
C SER A 28 -6.80 -13.32 -10.84
N ALA A 29 -7.66 -14.28 -10.48
CA ALA A 29 -9.09 -14.18 -10.73
C ALA A 29 -9.72 -13.02 -9.94
N ALA A 30 -9.37 -12.87 -8.66
CA ALA A 30 -9.90 -11.81 -7.81
C ALA A 30 -9.45 -10.44 -8.33
N LEU A 31 -8.15 -10.28 -8.65
CA LEU A 31 -7.59 -9.06 -9.23
C LEU A 31 -8.33 -8.66 -10.51
N ARG A 32 -8.48 -9.59 -11.47
CA ARG A 32 -9.16 -9.31 -12.74
C ARG A 32 -10.63 -8.92 -12.55
N THR A 33 -11.31 -9.57 -11.62
CA THR A 33 -12.73 -9.29 -11.34
C THR A 33 -12.90 -7.91 -10.70
N LEU A 34 -12.05 -7.58 -9.72
CA LEU A 34 -12.10 -6.31 -9.00
C LEU A 34 -11.61 -5.13 -9.83
N GLN A 35 -10.76 -5.35 -10.85
CA GLN A 35 -10.30 -4.31 -11.78
C GLN A 35 -11.40 -3.77 -12.69
N VAL A 36 -12.45 -4.55 -12.96
CA VAL A 36 -13.59 -4.11 -13.78
C VAL A 36 -14.47 -3.10 -13.00
N ASP A 37 -14.44 -3.17 -11.67
CA ASP A 37 -15.05 -2.17 -10.82
C ASP A 37 -14.16 -0.91 -10.81
N ALA A 38 -14.69 0.21 -11.28
CA ALA A 38 -13.98 1.48 -11.28
C ALA A 38 -14.29 2.26 -10.00
N GLU A 39 -13.28 2.92 -9.43
CA GLU A 39 -13.51 3.87 -8.34
C GLU A 39 -14.34 5.05 -8.88
N LEU A 40 -15.54 5.23 -8.32
CA LEU A 40 -16.51 6.22 -8.82
C LEU A 40 -16.15 7.66 -8.45
N SER A 41 -15.34 7.84 -7.41
CA SER A 41 -14.98 9.16 -6.91
C SER A 41 -13.60 9.60 -7.43
N PRO A 42 -13.48 10.77 -8.08
CA PRO A 42 -12.18 11.32 -8.48
C PRO A 42 -11.30 11.72 -7.29
N LEU A 43 -11.90 11.83 -6.09
CA LEU A 43 -11.19 12.13 -4.84
C LEU A 43 -10.51 10.90 -4.22
N VAL A 44 -10.60 9.74 -4.86
CA VAL A 44 -9.99 8.49 -4.43
C VAL A 44 -9.27 7.85 -5.62
N ARG A 45 -8.10 7.28 -5.37
CA ARG A 45 -7.34 6.50 -6.32
C ARG A 45 -7.14 5.11 -5.74
N ARG A 46 -7.42 4.09 -6.55
CA ARG A 46 -7.30 2.67 -6.19
C ARG A 46 -6.38 1.99 -7.18
N THR A 47 -5.43 1.20 -6.68
CA THR A 47 -4.52 0.39 -7.50
C THR A 47 -4.48 -1.03 -6.96
N PHE A 48 -4.52 -2.01 -7.86
CA PHE A 48 -4.40 -3.43 -7.53
C PHE A 48 -3.07 -3.98 -8.05
N ARG A 49 -2.47 -4.89 -7.29
CA ARG A 49 -1.32 -5.69 -7.72
C ARG A 49 -1.29 -7.03 -6.99
N LEU A 50 -0.61 -8.00 -7.57
CA LEU A 50 -0.27 -9.23 -6.88
C LEU A 50 1.17 -9.16 -6.36
N THR A 51 1.39 -9.67 -5.15
CA THR A 51 2.72 -9.74 -4.53
C THR A 51 2.98 -11.12 -3.95
N LEU A 52 4.25 -11.40 -3.66
CA LEU A 52 4.63 -12.57 -2.87
C LEU A 52 4.16 -12.41 -1.41
N PRO A 53 3.94 -13.53 -0.69
CA PRO A 53 3.78 -13.52 0.75
C PRO A 53 4.98 -12.85 1.43
N GLN A 54 4.74 -11.85 2.28
CA GLN A 54 5.82 -11.22 3.04
C GLN A 54 6.36 -12.23 4.07
N GLN A 55 7.58 -12.72 3.88
CA GLN A 55 8.25 -13.52 4.90
C GLN A 55 8.44 -12.66 6.15
N PRO A 56 8.00 -13.11 7.35
CA PRO A 56 8.26 -12.38 8.58
C PRO A 56 9.77 -12.17 8.72
N PRO A 57 10.21 -10.98 9.21
CA PRO A 57 11.64 -10.72 9.37
C PRO A 57 12.27 -11.81 10.25
N PRO A 58 13.48 -12.29 9.91
CA PRO A 58 14.13 -13.33 10.71
C PRO A 58 14.25 -12.83 12.15
N LEU A 59 13.69 -13.59 13.10
CA LEU A 59 13.79 -13.31 14.52
C LEU A 59 15.27 -13.18 14.89
N SER A 60 15.70 -11.98 15.30
CA SER A 60 17.05 -11.76 15.83
C SER A 60 17.33 -12.77 16.94
N PRO A 61 18.56 -13.33 17.04
CA PRO A 61 18.88 -14.29 18.10
C PRO A 61 18.70 -13.66 19.50
N PRO A 62 18.31 -14.46 20.52
CA PRO A 62 18.06 -13.95 21.86
C PRO A 62 19.33 -13.33 22.45
N LEU A 63 19.20 -12.12 23.01
CA LEU A 63 20.27 -11.45 23.75
C LEU A 63 20.73 -12.33 24.92
N PRO A 64 22.04 -12.43 25.20
CA PRO A 64 22.53 -13.15 26.36
C PRO A 64 22.08 -12.45 27.65
N SER A 65 21.46 -13.21 28.56
CA SER A 65 21.10 -12.76 29.90
C SER A 65 22.36 -12.38 30.67
N ILE A 66 22.64 -11.09 30.79
CA ILE A 66 23.72 -10.59 31.63
C ILE A 66 23.30 -10.75 33.10
N SER A 67 24.01 -11.63 33.81
CA SER A 67 23.97 -11.78 35.26
C SER A 67 24.47 -10.49 35.92
N ASN A 68 23.61 -9.91 36.75
CA ASN A 68 23.87 -8.66 37.46
C ASN A 68 24.70 -8.92 38.74
N PRO A 69 25.86 -8.27 38.96
CA PRO A 69 26.43 -8.17 40.30
C PRO A 69 26.03 -6.86 40.98
N THR A 70 25.42 -7.03 42.15
CA THR A 70 25.24 -6.07 43.23
C THR A 70 26.51 -5.26 43.53
N SER A 71 26.43 -3.92 43.61
CA SER A 71 26.92 -3.12 44.76
C SER A 71 26.67 -1.60 44.60
N SER A 72 26.06 -1.07 45.66
CA SER A 72 25.87 0.31 46.15
C SER A 72 26.83 1.44 45.73
N SER A 73 26.26 2.61 45.40
CA SER A 73 26.58 3.92 46.03
C SER A 73 25.61 5.03 45.59
N THR A 74 25.08 5.76 46.57
CA THR A 74 24.28 7.01 46.48
C THR A 74 25.22 8.24 46.57
N PRO A 75 24.73 9.50 46.67
CA PRO A 75 23.91 10.29 45.75
C PRO A 75 24.60 11.65 45.41
N ASN A 76 24.12 12.42 44.42
CA ASN A 76 24.06 13.87 44.60
C ASN A 76 23.07 14.58 43.67
N SER A 77 22.34 15.53 44.26
CA SER A 77 21.42 16.48 43.64
C SER A 77 22.16 17.53 42.81
N THR A 78 21.48 18.20 41.86
CA THR A 78 21.19 19.65 41.91
C THR A 78 20.38 20.07 40.66
N ASP A 79 19.55 21.06 40.92
CA ASP A 79 18.42 21.70 40.25
C ASP A 79 18.73 22.52 38.96
N THR A 80 17.64 22.99 38.34
CA THR A 80 17.45 24.31 37.69
C THR A 80 17.15 24.33 36.16
N GLN A 81 15.89 24.69 35.86
CA GLN A 81 15.30 25.22 34.59
C GLN A 81 15.64 26.74 34.43
N PRO A 82 15.07 27.56 33.51
CA PRO A 82 14.76 27.51 32.06
C PRO A 82 15.37 28.73 31.30
N GLN A 83 15.18 28.87 29.97
CA GLN A 83 14.96 30.13 29.19
C GLN A 83 15.04 29.84 27.67
N SER A 84 13.96 29.99 26.88
CA SER A 84 13.53 31.16 26.05
C SER A 84 14.52 31.59 24.96
N HIS A 85 14.03 31.86 23.74
CA HIS A 85 14.26 33.06 22.90
C HIS A 85 13.76 32.82 21.44
N SER A 86 12.97 33.78 20.97
CA SER A 86 12.26 33.95 19.68
C SER A 86 13.08 34.69 18.63
N HIS A 87 12.97 34.41 17.31
CA HIS A 87 13.28 35.37 16.22
C HIS A 87 12.51 35.07 14.89
N GLN A 88 11.52 35.92 14.57
CA GLN A 88 11.21 36.71 13.34
C GLN A 88 11.81 36.35 11.93
N PRO A 89 11.40 37.03 10.81
CA PRO A 89 10.23 36.98 9.89
C PRO A 89 10.71 36.63 8.43
N PRO A 90 10.27 37.18 7.25
CA PRO A 90 9.09 37.91 6.77
C PRO A 90 8.49 37.42 5.39
N THR A 91 7.53 38.21 4.92
CA THR A 91 6.72 38.29 3.67
C THR A 91 7.45 38.39 2.30
N GLY A 92 6.77 37.96 1.22
CA GLY A 92 7.00 38.37 -0.20
C GLY A 92 6.30 37.43 -1.20
N GLN A 93 5.22 37.82 -1.89
CA GLN A 93 5.14 38.48 -3.23
C GLN A 93 5.35 37.59 -4.47
N GLY A 94 4.43 37.73 -5.47
CA GLY A 94 4.57 37.32 -6.88
C GLY A 94 3.84 36.02 -7.23
N SER A 95 2.65 36.02 -7.86
CA SER A 95 2.29 36.45 -9.24
C SER A 95 2.99 35.65 -10.35
N ALA A 96 2.27 34.69 -10.96
CA ALA A 96 2.13 34.50 -12.42
C ALA A 96 1.60 33.08 -12.74
N ILE A 97 0.41 33.03 -13.33
CA ILE A 97 -0.13 31.88 -14.04
C ILE A 97 0.18 32.08 -15.53
N PRO A 98 0.75 31.08 -16.22
CA PRO A 98 0.39 30.88 -17.61
C PRO A 98 -0.08 29.45 -17.88
N THR A 99 -1.19 29.39 -18.61
CA THR A 99 -1.81 28.26 -19.29
C THR A 99 -0.90 27.64 -20.35
N SER A 100 -0.86 26.30 -20.47
CA SER A 100 -0.92 25.62 -21.78
C SER A 100 -0.95 24.09 -21.64
N ASN A 101 -1.87 23.50 -22.42
CA ASN A 101 -2.18 22.07 -22.60
C ASN A 101 -1.12 21.27 -23.38
N GLY A 102 -1.26 19.94 -23.32
CA GLY A 102 -0.88 18.97 -24.37
C GLY A 102 0.32 18.11 -24.01
N THR A 103 0.46 16.84 -24.41
CA THR A 103 -0.38 15.86 -25.12
C THR A 103 0.35 14.52 -24.89
N VAL A 104 -0.43 13.45 -24.72
CA VAL A 104 -0.01 12.05 -24.62
C VAL A 104 0.86 11.61 -25.80
N GLU A 105 1.92 10.84 -25.56
CA GLU A 105 2.34 9.76 -26.47
C GLU A 105 2.97 8.59 -25.69
N GLU A 106 2.46 7.43 -26.08
CA GLU A 106 2.64 6.06 -25.62
C GLU A 106 3.96 5.48 -26.15
N ALA A 107 4.63 4.62 -25.37
CA ALA A 107 5.59 3.66 -25.92
C ALA A 107 5.60 2.41 -25.03
N VAL A 108 4.74 1.47 -25.40
CA VAL A 108 4.69 0.10 -24.89
C VAL A 108 5.89 -0.66 -25.47
N GLY A 109 6.74 -1.18 -24.58
CA GLY A 109 7.82 -2.10 -24.91
C GLY A 109 7.59 -3.40 -24.14
N GLU A 110 6.99 -4.38 -24.82
CA GLU A 110 6.81 -5.75 -24.35
C GLU A 110 8.17 -6.45 -24.35
N ALA A 111 8.54 -7.02 -23.19
CA ALA A 111 9.66 -7.92 -23.05
C ALA A 111 9.13 -9.23 -22.42
N GLU A 112 8.76 -10.17 -23.28
CA GLU A 112 8.42 -11.53 -22.89
C GLU A 112 9.69 -12.38 -22.78
N GLY A 113 9.80 -13.15 -21.68
CA GLY A 113 10.74 -14.26 -21.58
C GLY A 113 11.47 -14.42 -20.24
N GLU A 114 10.73 -14.58 -19.13
CA GLU A 114 11.13 -15.26 -17.86
C GLU A 114 10.05 -15.10 -16.75
N VAL A 115 8.76 -15.17 -17.11
CA VAL A 115 7.66 -14.64 -16.27
C VAL A 115 6.80 -15.73 -15.59
N GLY A 116 6.79 -16.97 -16.10
CA GLY A 116 5.86 -18.02 -15.64
C GLY A 116 6.00 -18.41 -14.17
N ASP A 117 7.19 -18.83 -13.73
CA ASP A 117 7.38 -19.37 -12.37
C ASP A 117 7.15 -18.33 -11.26
N ARG A 118 7.52 -17.07 -11.53
CA ARG A 118 7.38 -16.00 -10.54
C ARG A 118 5.94 -15.57 -10.37
N GLU A 119 5.12 -15.66 -11.42
CA GLU A 119 3.70 -15.32 -11.34
C GLU A 119 2.93 -16.31 -10.49
N GLU A 120 3.24 -17.61 -10.56
CA GLU A 120 2.59 -18.65 -9.76
C GLU A 120 2.77 -18.46 -8.24
N GLU A 121 3.82 -17.76 -7.81
CA GLU A 121 4.07 -17.45 -6.40
C GLU A 121 3.33 -16.19 -5.90
N LEU A 122 2.77 -15.38 -6.80
CA LEU A 122 2.06 -14.14 -6.47
C LEU A 122 0.66 -14.44 -5.92
N THR A 123 0.59 -14.75 -4.63
CA THR A 123 -0.63 -15.18 -3.94
C THR A 123 -1.29 -14.10 -3.10
N VAL A 124 -0.67 -12.93 -2.95
CA VAL A 124 -1.21 -11.83 -2.15
C VAL A 124 -1.83 -10.78 -3.05
N LEU A 125 -3.14 -10.57 -2.95
CA LEU A 125 -3.84 -9.45 -3.57
C LEU A 125 -3.60 -8.20 -2.72
N GLN A 126 -2.90 -7.23 -3.29
CA GLN A 126 -2.62 -5.96 -2.65
C GLN A 126 -3.42 -4.84 -3.32
N THR A 127 -4.18 -4.12 -2.50
CA THR A 127 -4.97 -2.96 -2.92
C THR A 127 -4.45 -1.72 -2.21
N GLU A 128 -3.99 -0.74 -2.98
CA GLU A 128 -3.54 0.56 -2.46
C GLU A 128 -4.59 1.63 -2.77
N TYR A 129 -5.03 2.30 -1.71
CA TYR A 129 -5.89 3.47 -1.78
C TYR A 129 -5.12 4.73 -1.46
N ARG A 130 -5.46 5.80 -2.17
CA ARG A 130 -5.14 7.18 -1.77
C ARG A 130 -6.37 8.05 -1.89
N ALA A 131 -6.58 8.97 -0.96
CA ALA A 131 -7.72 9.87 -0.97
C ALA A 131 -7.39 11.27 -0.45
N THR A 132 -8.27 12.22 -0.77
CA THR A 132 -8.18 13.60 -0.26
C THR A 132 -8.57 13.73 1.21
N THR A 133 -9.33 12.77 1.76
CA THR A 133 -9.72 12.75 3.19
C THR A 133 -9.82 11.32 3.72
N ASN A 134 -9.65 11.15 5.04
CA ASN A 134 -9.97 9.89 5.73
C ASN A 134 -11.42 9.43 5.52
N ARG A 135 -12.36 10.37 5.37
CA ARG A 135 -13.77 10.03 5.12
C ARG A 135 -13.93 9.35 3.77
N MET A 136 -13.25 9.84 2.74
CA MET A 136 -13.29 9.24 1.41
C MET A 136 -12.65 7.85 1.39
N LEU A 137 -11.52 7.65 2.09
CA LEU A 137 -10.95 6.30 2.28
C LEU A 137 -11.99 5.33 2.84
N ARG A 138 -12.70 5.73 3.89
CA ARG A 138 -13.72 4.86 4.52
C ARG A 138 -14.85 4.51 3.56
N VAL A 139 -15.34 5.49 2.79
CA VAL A 139 -16.44 5.25 1.82
C VAL A 139 -15.99 4.27 0.73
N ALA A 140 -14.82 4.50 0.13
CA ALA A 140 -14.29 3.64 -0.92
C ALA A 140 -14.00 2.21 -0.43
N VAL A 141 -13.37 2.09 0.75
CA VAL A 141 -13.02 0.79 1.32
C VAL A 141 -14.25 -0.01 1.70
N ASN A 142 -15.32 0.61 2.20
CA ASN A 142 -16.56 -0.12 2.50
C ASN A 142 -17.15 -0.77 1.24
N GLY A 143 -17.34 0.02 0.16
CA GLY A 143 -17.85 -0.52 -1.10
C GLY A 143 -16.94 -1.59 -1.70
N PHE A 144 -15.63 -1.41 -1.58
CA PHE A 144 -14.67 -2.43 -1.97
C PHE A 144 -14.81 -3.73 -1.18
N MET A 145 -14.94 -3.67 0.14
CA MET A 145 -15.10 -4.87 0.96
C MET A 145 -16.41 -5.61 0.65
N GLU A 146 -17.47 -4.89 0.28
CA GLU A 146 -18.71 -5.48 -0.23
C GLU A 146 -18.45 -6.24 -1.54
N SER A 147 -17.80 -5.61 -2.53
CA SER A 147 -17.45 -6.26 -3.79
C SER A 147 -16.53 -7.48 -3.60
N LEU A 148 -15.54 -7.35 -2.71
CA LEU A 148 -14.60 -8.41 -2.38
C LEU A 148 -15.31 -9.60 -1.73
N GLY A 149 -16.24 -9.35 -0.81
CA GLY A 149 -17.05 -10.40 -0.18
C GLY A 149 -17.86 -11.20 -1.20
N VAL A 150 -18.45 -10.53 -2.19
CA VAL A 150 -19.17 -11.19 -3.29
C VAL A 150 -18.22 -12.05 -4.13
N VAL A 151 -17.08 -11.51 -4.52
CA VAL A 151 -16.08 -12.23 -5.33
C VAL A 151 -15.59 -13.48 -4.60
N LEU A 152 -15.21 -13.34 -3.33
CA LEU A 152 -14.71 -14.46 -2.53
C LEU A 152 -15.80 -15.49 -2.24
N GLY A 153 -17.05 -15.09 -2.00
CA GLY A 153 -18.17 -16.02 -1.83
C GLY A 153 -18.46 -16.81 -3.11
N VAL A 154 -18.45 -16.15 -4.27
CA VAL A 154 -18.58 -16.82 -5.58
C VAL A 154 -17.42 -17.78 -5.80
N MET A 155 -16.20 -17.39 -5.44
CA MET A 155 -15.05 -18.28 -5.52
C MET A 155 -15.20 -19.47 -4.57
N GLU A 156 -15.65 -19.30 -3.34
CA GLU A 156 -15.88 -20.43 -2.42
C GLU A 156 -16.91 -21.42 -2.98
N GLU A 157 -17.99 -20.93 -3.61
CA GLU A 157 -19.06 -21.76 -4.16
C GLU A 157 -18.72 -22.40 -5.52
N LEU A 158 -17.93 -21.71 -6.35
CA LEU A 158 -17.60 -22.13 -7.72
C LEU A 158 -16.18 -22.67 -7.90
N ASP A 159 -15.30 -22.56 -6.90
CA ASP A 159 -13.95 -23.13 -6.93
C ASP A 159 -14.00 -24.62 -6.62
N VAL A 160 -14.66 -25.32 -7.54
CA VAL A 160 -14.48 -26.75 -7.80
C VAL A 160 -13.66 -26.80 -9.08
N ASP A 161 -12.59 -27.57 -9.12
CA ASP A 161 -11.70 -27.74 -10.28
C ASP A 161 -12.42 -28.18 -11.57
N VAL A 162 -13.14 -27.29 -12.25
CA VAL A 162 -13.94 -27.65 -13.44
C VAL A 162 -13.07 -27.92 -14.68
N LEU A 163 -11.77 -27.57 -14.65
CA LEU A 163 -10.84 -27.87 -15.75
C LEU A 163 -9.77 -28.90 -15.36
N VAL A 164 -10.19 -30.07 -14.88
CA VAL A 164 -9.37 -31.32 -14.94
C VAL A 164 -9.48 -31.96 -16.35
N GLY A 165 -9.54 -31.15 -17.41
CA GLY A 165 -9.91 -31.65 -18.73
C GLY A 165 -9.56 -30.70 -19.86
N ASP A 166 -8.27 -30.60 -20.17
CA ASP A 166 -7.82 -30.61 -21.57
C ASP A 166 -6.38 -31.11 -21.61
N SER A 167 -6.25 -32.43 -21.42
CA SER A 167 -5.18 -33.20 -22.06
C SER A 167 -5.85 -34.01 -23.17
N ILE A 168 -5.81 -33.50 -24.40
CA ILE A 168 -5.98 -34.26 -25.63
C ILE A 168 -4.80 -33.93 -26.53
#